data_AF-A0A2G7H593-F1
#
_entry.id   AF-A0A2G7H593-F1
#
_cell.length_a   1.000
_cell.length_b   1.000
_cell.length_c   1.000
_cell.angle_alpha   90.00
_cell.angle_beta   90.00
_cell.angle_gamma   90.00
#
_symmetry.space_group_name_H-M   'P 1'
#
loop_
_entity.id
_entity.type
_entity.pdbx_description
1 polymer ?
#
loop_
_entity_poly.entity_id
_entity_poly.type
_entity_poly.pdbx_seq_one_letter_code
_entity_poly.pdbx_strand_id
1 'polypeptide(L)'
;MSRVDAIRARVQSRLRANADVIYRHQGTFTRQQNGRTREYPCRFSVRDPVKGSRDQVAAAEAFATAAGAAFRDVRVLTVHPDDARPPEGAVLADPWDGGRLEVRSWSQPSDFTGQAIALCLLRR
;
A
#
# COMPACT_ATOMS: atom_id res chain seq x y z
N MET A 1 -14.40 -18.14 21.79
CA MET A 1 -13.63 -17.01 21.21
C MET A 1 -12.30 -16.92 21.97
N SER A 2 -11.15 -17.05 21.30
CA SER A 2 -9.86 -17.08 22.02
C SER A 2 -9.42 -15.68 22.47
N ARG A 3 -8.50 -15.62 23.44
CA ARG A 3 -7.86 -14.35 23.86
C ARG A 3 -7.21 -13.61 22.67
N VAL A 4 -6.65 -14.36 21.72
CA VAL A 4 -6.03 -13.82 20.50
C VAL A 4 -7.09 -13.19 19.59
N ASP A 5 -8.25 -13.85 19.41
CA ASP A 5 -9.34 -13.32 18.58
C ASP A 5 -9.91 -12.03 19.17
N ALA A 6 -10.06 -11.95 20.50
CA ALA A 6 -10.51 -10.74 21.17
C ALA A 6 -9.52 -9.58 20.99
N ILE A 7 -8.21 -9.86 21.01
CA ILE A 7 -7.17 -8.85 20.76
C ILE A 7 -7.21 -8.39 19.30
N ARG A 8 -7.31 -9.32 18.34
CA ARG A 8 -7.42 -9.00 16.91
C ARG A 8 -8.62 -8.12 16.62
N ALA A 9 -9.80 -8.47 17.14
CA ALA A 9 -11.02 -7.67 17.01
C ALA A 9 -10.84 -6.24 17.58
N ARG A 10 -10.20 -6.11 18.74
CA ARG A 10 -9.90 -4.81 19.35
C ARG A 10 -8.94 -3.98 18.50
N VAL A 11 -7.92 -4.59 17.91
CA VAL A 11 -6.93 -3.90 17.06
C VAL A 11 -7.59 -3.43 15.76
N GLN A 12 -8.38 -4.27 15.11
CA GLN A 12 -9.15 -3.90 13.92
C GLN A 12 -10.14 -2.77 14.20
N SER A 13 -10.86 -2.83 15.33
CA SER A 13 -11.77 -1.76 15.75
C SER A 13 -11.04 -0.42 15.94
N ARG A 14 -9.87 -0.43 16.60
CA ARG A 14 -9.04 0.78 16.76
C ARG A 14 -8.54 1.31 15.42
N LEU A 15 -8.12 0.44 14.52
CA LEU A 15 -7.63 0.84 13.20
C LEU A 15 -8.73 1.49 12.37
N ARG A 16 -9.95 0.92 12.37
CA ARG A 16 -11.13 1.52 11.75
C ARG A 16 -11.50 2.87 12.38
N ALA A 17 -11.49 2.95 13.71
CA ALA A 17 -11.82 4.18 14.43
C ALA A 17 -10.85 5.34 14.14
N ASN A 18 -9.61 5.05 13.71
CA ASN A 18 -8.60 6.06 13.38
C ASN A 18 -8.32 6.14 11.87
N ALA A 19 -9.14 5.48 11.05
CA ALA A 19 -8.81 5.24 9.66
C ALA A 19 -8.68 6.54 8.85
N ASP A 20 -9.54 7.53 9.10
CA ASP A 20 -9.49 8.82 8.38
C ASP A 20 -8.19 9.60 8.65
N VAL A 21 -7.54 9.37 9.80
CA VAL A 21 -6.25 9.98 10.14
C VAL A 21 -5.09 9.20 9.54
N ILE A 22 -5.25 7.90 9.32
CA ILE A 22 -4.21 7.01 8.78
C ILE A 22 -4.20 7.07 7.25
N TYR A 23 -5.36 6.92 6.62
CA TYR A 23 -5.56 6.82 5.17
C TYR A 23 -6.04 8.16 4.61
N ARG A 24 -5.16 9.15 4.66
CA ARG A 24 -5.48 10.56 4.38
C ARG A 24 -5.72 10.88 2.91
N HIS A 25 -5.41 9.95 2.02
CA HIS A 25 -5.54 10.15 0.58
C HIS A 25 -6.63 9.26 0.03
N GLN A 26 -7.24 9.69 -1.06
CA GLN A 26 -8.21 8.93 -1.81
C GLN A 26 -7.90 9.06 -3.29
N GLY A 27 -8.11 7.99 -4.04
CA GLY A 27 -7.94 8.00 -5.49
C GLY A 27 -8.31 6.65 -6.09
N THR A 28 -8.21 6.57 -7.41
CA THR A 28 -8.55 5.37 -8.16
C THR A 28 -7.30 4.80 -8.80
N PHE A 29 -6.93 3.58 -8.42
CA PHE A 29 -5.92 2.81 -9.14
C PHE A 29 -6.58 2.13 -10.33
N THR A 30 -5.85 2.02 -11.44
CA THR A 30 -6.34 1.41 -12.67
C THR A 30 -5.39 0.34 -13.15
N ARG A 31 -5.93 -0.75 -13.71
CA ARG A 31 -5.12 -1.80 -14.35
C ARG A 31 -5.81 -2.27 -15.62
N GLN A 32 -5.05 -2.40 -16.70
CA GLN A 32 -5.52 -3.09 -17.90
C GLN A 32 -5.56 -4.60 -17.63
N GLN A 33 -6.73 -5.21 -17.76
CA GLN A 33 -6.94 -6.64 -17.63
C GLN A 33 -7.85 -7.12 -18.75
N ASN A 34 -7.37 -8.04 -19.59
CA ASN A 34 -8.10 -8.60 -20.74
C ASN A 34 -8.68 -7.52 -21.67
N GLY A 35 -7.89 -6.49 -21.98
CA GLY A 35 -8.29 -5.38 -22.86
C GLY A 35 -9.30 -4.39 -22.25
N ARG A 36 -9.59 -4.48 -20.95
CA ARG A 36 -10.46 -3.54 -20.23
C ARG A 36 -9.72 -2.90 -19.07
N THR A 37 -9.95 -1.59 -18.89
CA THR A 37 -9.54 -0.88 -17.67
C THR A 37 -10.41 -1.33 -16.52
N ARG A 38 -9.80 -1.84 -15.45
CA ARG A 38 -10.47 -2.03 -14.16
C ARG A 38 -10.03 -0.96 -13.18
N GLU A 39 -10.99 -0.49 -12.39
CA GLU A 39 -10.82 0.55 -11.40
C GLU A 39 -10.86 0.00 -9.99
N TYR A 40 -10.01 0.55 -9.13
CA TYR A 40 -9.85 0.19 -7.73
C TYR A 40 -9.84 1.49 -6.91
N PRO A 41 -11.03 2.08 -6.66
CA PRO A 41 -11.14 3.25 -5.80
C PRO A 41 -10.79 2.85 -4.37
N CYS A 42 -9.88 3.58 -3.74
CA CYS A 42 -9.51 3.31 -2.36
C CYS A 42 -9.01 4.56 -1.62
N ARG A 43 -9.11 4.51 -0.31
CA ARG A 43 -8.43 5.39 0.63
C ARG A 43 -7.11 4.76 1.02
N PHE A 44 -6.05 5.56 1.07
CA PHE A 44 -4.70 5.04 1.25
C PHE A 44 -3.75 6.03 1.95
N SER A 45 -2.62 5.51 2.40
CA SER A 45 -1.46 6.27 2.85
C SER A 45 -0.26 5.87 2.01
N VAL A 46 0.53 6.86 1.58
CA VAL A 46 1.83 6.63 0.96
C VAL A 46 2.91 7.21 1.85
N ARG A 47 4.02 6.50 2.01
CA ARG A 47 5.17 6.94 2.82
C ARG A 47 6.50 6.66 2.13
N ASP A 48 7.50 7.46 2.46
CA ASP A 48 8.88 7.19 2.06
C ASP A 48 9.44 6.03 2.89
N PRO A 49 10.14 5.05 2.29
CA PRO A 49 10.71 3.92 3.02
C PRO A 49 11.69 4.35 4.12
N VAL A 50 12.40 5.46 3.93
CA VAL A 50 13.37 6.02 4.89
C VAL A 50 12.76 6.40 6.25
N LYS A 51 11.44 6.56 6.33
CA LYS A 51 10.72 6.83 7.58
C LYS A 51 10.29 5.54 8.30
N GLY A 52 10.67 4.37 7.77
CA GLY A 52 10.40 3.05 8.32
C GLY A 52 11.51 2.54 9.25
N SER A 53 11.37 1.28 9.68
CA SER A 53 12.44 0.58 10.40
C SER A 53 13.62 0.27 9.47
N ARG A 54 14.79 -0.05 10.04
CA ARG A 54 15.98 -0.43 9.27
C ARG A 54 15.72 -1.59 8.30
N ASP A 55 14.92 -2.57 8.73
CA ASP A 55 14.55 -3.72 7.89
C ASP A 55 13.63 -3.32 6.73
N GLN A 56 12.71 -2.38 6.97
CA GLN A 56 11.85 -1.83 5.91
C GLN A 56 12.65 -1.06 4.87
N VAL A 57 13.66 -0.29 5.31
CA VAL A 57 14.58 0.40 4.42
C VAL A 57 15.36 -0.59 3.58
N ALA A 58 16.00 -1.59 4.21
CA ALA A 58 16.79 -2.61 3.52
C ALA A 58 15.94 -3.42 2.51
N ALA A 59 14.70 -3.77 2.88
CA ALA A 59 13.77 -4.47 1.98
C ALA A 59 13.39 -3.60 0.76
N ALA A 60 13.16 -2.30 0.98
CA ALA A 60 12.86 -1.37 -0.10
C ALA A 60 14.08 -1.09 -1.01
N GLU A 61 15.30 -1.06 -0.47
CA GLU A 61 16.55 -0.97 -1.24
C GLU A 61 16.80 -2.21 -2.10
N ALA A 62 16.62 -3.39 -1.53
CA ALA A 62 16.72 -4.66 -2.26
C ALA A 62 15.69 -4.72 -3.40
N PHE A 63 14.46 -4.30 -3.11
CA PHE A 63 13.41 -4.19 -4.12
C PHE A 63 13.76 -3.19 -5.23
N ALA A 64 14.24 -1.98 -4.89
CA ALA A 64 14.64 -0.97 -5.86
C ALA A 64 15.71 -1.52 -6.81
N THR A 65 16.71 -2.19 -6.25
CA THR A 65 17.81 -2.82 -6.98
C THR A 65 17.29 -3.89 -7.94
N ALA A 66 16.44 -4.80 -7.46
CA ALA A 66 15.84 -5.86 -8.30
C ALA A 66 14.93 -5.30 -9.40
N ALA A 67 14.28 -4.18 -9.15
CA ALA A 67 13.41 -3.50 -10.11
C ALA A 67 14.17 -2.57 -11.08
N GLY A 68 15.49 -2.40 -10.92
CA GLY A 68 16.28 -1.46 -11.72
C GLY A 68 15.84 0.00 -11.52
N ALA A 69 15.29 0.33 -10.35
CA ALA A 69 14.76 1.66 -10.03
C ALA A 69 15.61 2.35 -8.95
N ALA A 70 15.59 3.69 -8.93
CA ALA A 70 16.23 4.42 -7.85
C ALA A 70 15.44 4.25 -6.55
N PHE A 71 16.13 4.02 -5.43
CA PHE A 71 15.49 3.87 -4.12
C PHE A 71 14.59 5.05 -3.75
N ARG A 72 14.96 6.28 -4.16
CA ARG A 72 14.18 7.50 -3.97
C ARG A 72 12.81 7.48 -4.65
N ASP A 73 12.59 6.58 -5.60
CA ASP A 73 11.33 6.41 -6.32
C ASP A 73 10.47 5.29 -5.70
N VAL A 74 10.98 4.57 -4.70
CA VAL A 74 10.18 3.59 -3.96
C VAL A 74 9.27 4.30 -2.97
N ARG A 75 8.03 3.83 -2.89
CA ARG A 75 7.01 4.29 -1.95
C ARG A 75 6.34 3.11 -1.27
N VAL A 76 5.97 3.30 -0.01
CA VAL A 76 5.24 2.31 0.79
C VAL A 76 3.78 2.70 0.83
N LEU A 77 2.90 1.81 0.37
CA LEU A 77 1.45 2.02 0.29
C LEU A 77 0.72 1.15 1.32
N THR A 78 -0.22 1.74 2.04
CA THR A 78 -1.24 1.01 2.80
C THR A 78 -2.63 1.46 2.39
N VAL A 79 -3.59 0.55 2.38
CA VAL A 79 -4.97 0.80 1.96
C VAL A 79 -5.91 0.60 3.13
N HIS A 80 -6.97 1.41 3.17
CA HIS A 80 -8.02 1.33 4.16
C HIS A 80 -8.57 -0.11 4.27
N PRO A 81 -8.81 -0.64 5.48
CA PRO A 81 -9.21 -2.04 5.68
C PRO A 81 -10.50 -2.44 4.94
N ASP A 82 -11.40 -1.49 4.75
CA ASP A 82 -12.70 -1.73 4.13
C ASP A 82 -12.69 -1.49 2.60
N ASP A 83 -11.56 -1.05 2.03
CA ASP A 83 -11.43 -0.80 0.59
C ASP A 83 -10.67 -1.95 -0.10
N ALA A 84 -10.99 -2.19 -1.37
CA ALA A 84 -10.30 -3.20 -2.16
C ALA A 84 -8.86 -2.79 -2.46
N ARG A 85 -7.91 -3.71 -2.26
CA ARG A 85 -6.50 -3.46 -2.59
C ARG A 85 -6.32 -3.46 -4.10
N PRO A 86 -5.66 -2.44 -4.67
CA PRO A 86 -5.28 -2.48 -6.07
C PRO A 86 -4.26 -3.61 -6.30
N PRO A 87 -4.42 -4.41 -7.36
CA PRO A 87 -3.51 -5.51 -7.64
C PRO A 87 -2.14 -5.00 -8.13
N GLU A 88 -1.14 -5.87 -8.14
CA GLU A 88 0.16 -5.56 -8.74
C GLU A 88 0.01 -5.15 -10.22
N GLY A 89 0.81 -4.16 -10.63
CA GLY A 89 0.72 -3.49 -11.93
C GLY A 89 -0.39 -2.45 -12.04
N ALA A 90 -1.19 -2.23 -11.00
CA ALA A 90 -2.15 -1.13 -11.00
C ALA A 90 -1.45 0.22 -10.78
N VAL A 91 -1.92 1.26 -11.46
CA VAL A 91 -1.34 2.61 -11.45
C VAL A 91 -2.39 3.61 -10.98
N LEU A 92 -1.99 4.53 -10.09
CA LEU A 92 -2.87 5.62 -9.68
C LEU A 92 -3.24 6.49 -10.88
N ALA A 93 -4.54 6.68 -11.11
CA ALA A 93 -5.08 7.42 -12.25
C ALA A 93 -4.71 8.90 -12.20
N ASP A 94 -4.60 9.47 -10.99
CA ASP A 94 -4.13 10.83 -10.77
C ASP A 94 -2.63 10.85 -10.47
N PRO A 95 -1.89 11.90 -10.88
CA PRO A 95 -0.48 12.03 -10.53
C PRO A 95 -0.27 12.10 -9.02
N TRP A 96 0.76 11.40 -8.55
CA TRP A 96 1.23 11.44 -7.16
C TRP A 96 2.62 12.07 -7.14
N ASP A 97 2.82 13.16 -6.40
CA ASP A 97 4.16 13.78 -6.23
C ASP A 97 4.90 14.02 -7.57
N GLY A 98 4.15 14.50 -8.57
CA GLY A 98 4.67 14.78 -9.92
C GLY A 98 4.93 13.56 -10.80
N GLY A 99 4.49 12.36 -10.41
CA GLY A 99 4.66 11.13 -11.20
C GLY A 99 3.45 10.19 -11.13
N ARG A 100 3.62 8.97 -11.62
CA ARG A 100 2.65 7.87 -11.60
C ARG A 100 3.04 6.86 -10.54
N LEU A 101 2.18 6.61 -9.57
CA LEU A 101 2.40 5.61 -8.53
C LEU A 101 1.90 4.24 -9.01
N GLU A 102 2.81 3.30 -9.23
CA GLU A 102 2.53 1.94 -9.66
C GLU A 102 2.73 0.95 -8.51
N VAL A 103 1.73 0.11 -8.24
CA VAL A 103 1.80 -0.99 -7.27
C VAL A 103 2.64 -2.12 -7.83
N ARG A 104 3.68 -2.56 -7.13
CA ARG A 104 4.61 -3.57 -7.64
C ARG A 104 4.58 -4.87 -6.88
N SER A 105 4.47 -4.82 -5.56
CA SER A 105 4.38 -6.01 -4.74
C SER A 105 3.61 -5.76 -3.46
N TRP A 106 2.83 -6.74 -3.02
CA TRP A 106 2.18 -6.73 -1.71
C TRP A 106 2.88 -7.69 -0.75
N SER A 107 3.04 -7.25 0.49
CA SER A 107 3.34 -8.14 1.61
C SER A 107 2.17 -9.09 1.86
N GLN A 108 2.46 -10.18 2.54
CA GLN A 108 1.38 -10.95 3.17
C GLN A 108 0.59 -10.05 4.13
N PRO A 109 -0.74 -10.22 4.21
CA PRO A 109 -1.53 -9.57 5.25
C PRO A 109 -1.02 -9.99 6.62
N SER A 110 -0.81 -9.03 7.51
CA SER A 110 -0.53 -9.30 8.92
C SER A 110 -1.67 -10.12 9.50
N ASP A 111 -1.35 -11.28 10.07
CA ASP A 111 -2.31 -12.14 10.77
C ASP A 111 -2.93 -11.45 12.01
N PHE A 112 -2.29 -10.38 12.49
CA PHE A 112 -2.73 -9.62 13.65
C PHE A 112 -3.62 -8.43 13.30
N THR A 113 -3.27 -7.67 12.26
CA THR A 113 -4.00 -6.43 11.88
C THR A 113 -4.87 -6.61 10.65
N GLY A 114 -4.68 -7.68 9.87
CA GLY A 114 -5.26 -7.88 8.54
C GLY A 114 -4.68 -6.96 7.46
N GLN A 115 -3.82 -6.02 7.82
CA GLN A 115 -3.24 -5.03 6.91
C GLN A 115 -2.10 -5.64 6.10
N ALA A 116 -2.00 -5.27 4.84
CA ALA A 116 -0.85 -5.54 4.01
C ALA A 116 -0.19 -4.21 3.61
N ILE A 117 1.08 -4.29 3.27
CA ILE A 117 1.87 -3.16 2.81
C ILE A 117 2.28 -3.43 1.37
N ALA A 118 2.12 -2.46 0.49
CA ALA A 118 2.62 -2.53 -0.87
C ALA A 118 3.91 -1.73 -1.04
N LEU A 119 4.84 -2.28 -1.81
CA LEU A 119 5.93 -1.53 -2.42
C LEU A 119 5.45 -1.01 -3.77
N CYS A 120 5.60 0.28 -3.96
CA CYS A 120 5.22 1.00 -5.16
C CYS A 120 6.45 1.67 -5.79
N LEU A 121 6.38 1.90 -7.09
CA LEU A 121 7.34 2.73 -7.81
C LEU A 121 6.66 4.01 -8.28
N LEU A 122 7.31 5.13 -8.02
CA LEU A 122 6.95 6.43 -8.55
C LEU A 122 7.68 6.65 -9.87
N ARG A 123 6.98 6.58 -10.99
CA ARG A 123 7.57 6.82 -12.33
C ARG A 123 7.31 8.25 -12.78
N ARG A 124 8.35 8.92 -13.29
CA ARG A 124 8.30 10.27 -13.84
C ARG A 124 8.60 10.23 -15.33
#